data_AF-A0ABD3NKS7-F1
#
_entry.id   AF-A0ABD3NKS7-F1
#
_cell.length_a   1.000
_cell.length_b   1.000
_cell.length_c   1.000
_cell.angle_alpha   90.00
_cell.angle_beta   90.00
_cell.angle_gamma   90.00
#
_symmetry.space_group_name_H-M   'P 1'
#
loop_
_entity.id
_entity.type
_entity.pdbx_description
1 polymer ?
#
loop_
_entity_poly.entity_id
_entity_poly.type
_entity_poly.pdbx_seq_one_letter_code
_entity_poly.pdbx_strand_id
1 'polypeptide(L)'
;MPHRSKRRQRLMTCLTIWIIKWTITLVLLNFYWGSRIQDLEKKSLASFGGLVNHDFLGLRDEHSKNNSTAANLRLSDQKDASRIIPGENTTHNDASDTPKGGHRMIVPNLLDGTLQGKERLWNILQTRNITEVDASYWASVPTWDEILTNLYPNSKLHNLNTSGPIIHGLETCRHFQDLTSSAPSQRRIAPAGIFNTGTNYLSVLLEYNCQNPHRVAKFHGNAKRGHGNEWEVPWGKHTPAHHRGTYSKNAKANYDVWEVLPVVLIRNPYGWMKSMCRNSYTATWRGKNDVASCPQLRIDGQWNEVDVKFGPGSTHHKSLAHMWNDWYGEYFYNNYSMNETTTIEGDSQRQGMGRNWTSPFPRLMIRFEDITFFPYEVTQQICSCAGGVLGHRSDDKDVSNDSFHYVVRSAKTGDGHGPTSHRNGLIDSWVRYGRVDPKTEYKEDVLKVAEEVFDSLMLKTFGYG
;
A
#
# COMPACT_ATOMS: atom_id res chain seq x y z
N MET A 1 52.34 -48.16 -34.99
CA MET A 1 51.25 -47.54 -34.21
C MET A 1 50.40 -46.46 -34.95
N PRO A 2 49.94 -46.61 -36.22
CA PRO A 2 49.07 -45.58 -36.86
C PRO A 2 47.55 -45.82 -36.66
N HIS A 3 47.14 -47.01 -36.22
CA HIS A 3 45.72 -47.41 -36.25
C HIS A 3 44.86 -46.83 -35.11
N ARG A 4 45.47 -46.39 -33.99
CA ARG A 4 44.75 -45.79 -32.84
C ARG A 4 44.29 -44.35 -33.10
N SER A 5 44.97 -43.61 -34.00
CA SER A 5 44.66 -42.21 -34.31
C SER A 5 43.31 -42.08 -35.05
N LYS A 6 43.07 -42.89 -36.10
CA LYS A 6 41.85 -42.82 -36.92
C LYS A 6 40.57 -43.10 -36.13
N ARG A 7 40.62 -44.00 -35.12
CA ARG A 7 39.44 -44.33 -34.30
C ARG A 7 39.05 -43.18 -33.37
N ARG A 8 40.04 -42.49 -32.77
CA ARG A 8 39.80 -41.33 -31.91
C ARG A 8 39.25 -40.14 -32.69
N GLN A 9 39.75 -39.92 -33.91
CA GLN A 9 39.26 -38.85 -34.79
C GLN A 9 37.81 -39.08 -35.19
N ARG A 10 37.43 -40.30 -35.60
CA ARG A 10 36.02 -40.64 -35.92
C ARG A 10 35.10 -40.46 -34.72
N LEU A 11 35.54 -40.85 -33.53
CA LEU A 11 34.73 -40.71 -32.30
C LEU A 11 34.50 -39.24 -31.94
N MET A 12 35.54 -38.39 -32.07
CA MET A 12 35.44 -36.94 -31.85
C MET A 12 34.52 -36.28 -32.89
N THR A 13 34.58 -36.68 -34.15
CA THR A 13 33.68 -36.17 -35.19
C THR A 13 32.22 -36.54 -34.90
N CYS A 14 31.95 -37.79 -34.51
CA CYS A 14 30.60 -38.22 -34.13
C CYS A 14 30.07 -37.45 -32.91
N LEU A 15 30.91 -37.27 -31.87
CA LEU A 15 30.53 -36.51 -30.67
C LEU A 15 30.22 -35.05 -30.99
N THR A 16 31.04 -34.42 -31.85
CA THR A 16 30.83 -33.03 -32.27
C THR A 16 29.54 -32.85 -33.04
N ILE A 17 29.23 -33.77 -33.97
CA ILE A 17 27.96 -33.75 -34.72
C ILE A 17 26.77 -33.94 -33.77
N TRP A 18 26.90 -34.81 -32.77
CA TRP A 18 25.85 -35.04 -31.78
C TRP A 18 25.59 -33.79 -30.93
N ILE A 19 26.63 -33.13 -30.43
CA ILE A 19 26.53 -31.88 -29.67
C ILE A 19 25.87 -30.79 -30.51
N ILE A 20 26.32 -30.59 -31.76
CA ILE A 20 25.74 -29.57 -32.66
C ILE A 20 24.25 -29.82 -32.89
N LYS A 21 23.84 -31.06 -33.16
CA LYS A 21 22.42 -31.39 -33.33
C LYS A 21 21.63 -31.09 -32.06
N TRP A 22 22.16 -31.45 -30.89
CA TRP A 22 21.48 -31.21 -29.61
C TRP A 22 21.33 -29.71 -29.31
N THR A 23 22.37 -28.91 -29.57
CA THR A 23 22.33 -27.46 -29.40
C THR A 23 21.33 -26.81 -30.36
N ILE A 24 21.30 -27.22 -31.64
CA ILE A 24 20.31 -26.73 -32.61
C ILE A 24 18.89 -27.08 -32.15
N THR A 25 18.65 -28.30 -31.69
CA THR A 25 17.34 -28.71 -31.17
C THR A 25 16.92 -27.86 -29.98
N LEU A 26 17.83 -27.58 -29.02
CA LEU A 26 17.52 -26.72 -27.88
C LEU A 26 17.19 -25.28 -28.28
N VAL A 27 17.91 -24.70 -29.24
CA VAL A 27 17.64 -23.35 -29.75
C VAL A 27 16.26 -23.30 -30.42
N LEU A 28 15.94 -24.29 -31.26
CA LEU A 28 14.63 -24.39 -31.90
C LEU A 28 13.50 -24.61 -30.89
N LEU A 29 13.73 -25.42 -29.85
CA LEU A 29 12.76 -25.64 -28.78
C LEU A 29 12.52 -24.33 -28.01
N ASN A 30 13.58 -23.60 -27.66
CA ASN A 30 13.48 -22.32 -26.96
C ASN A 30 12.71 -21.29 -27.81
N PHE A 31 12.98 -21.22 -29.11
CA PHE A 31 12.25 -20.34 -30.02
C PHE A 31 10.77 -20.73 -30.15
N TYR A 32 10.47 -22.04 -30.26
CA TYR A 32 9.10 -22.56 -30.29
C TYR A 32 8.32 -22.26 -29.01
N TRP A 33 8.94 -22.49 -27.85
CA TRP A 33 8.33 -22.16 -26.56
C TRP A 33 8.14 -20.65 -26.40
N GLY A 34 9.13 -19.83 -26.80
CA GLY A 34 9.01 -18.38 -26.80
C GLY A 34 7.86 -17.87 -27.68
N SER A 35 7.69 -18.42 -28.89
CA SER A 35 6.58 -18.04 -29.77
C SER A 35 5.23 -18.50 -29.22
N ARG A 36 5.17 -19.69 -28.60
CA ARG A 36 3.95 -20.18 -27.95
C ARG A 36 3.57 -19.36 -26.72
N ILE A 37 4.54 -18.90 -25.94
CA ILE A 37 4.31 -18.00 -24.81
C ILE A 37 3.72 -16.68 -25.30
N GLN A 38 4.23 -16.10 -26.40
CA GLN A 38 3.62 -14.90 -27.00
C GLN A 38 2.20 -15.13 -27.50
N ASP A 39 1.89 -16.29 -28.09
CA ASP A 39 0.52 -16.63 -28.49
C ASP A 39 -0.41 -16.80 -27.27
N LEU A 40 0.11 -17.36 -26.17
CA LEU A 40 -0.63 -17.48 -24.91
C LEU A 40 -0.82 -16.11 -24.25
N GLU A 41 0.15 -15.20 -24.31
CA GLU A 41 0.02 -13.83 -23.83
C GLU A 41 -0.97 -13.03 -24.69
N LYS A 42 -0.94 -13.18 -26.03
CA LYS A 42 -1.90 -12.52 -26.93
C LYS A 42 -3.31 -13.05 -26.75
N LYS A 43 -3.49 -14.37 -26.57
CA LYS A 43 -4.79 -14.95 -26.23
C LYS A 43 -5.23 -14.57 -24.82
N SER A 44 -4.31 -14.47 -23.87
CA SER A 44 -4.57 -13.95 -22.53
C SER A 44 -5.03 -12.50 -22.58
N LEU A 45 -4.38 -11.63 -23.36
CA LEU A 45 -4.72 -10.20 -23.55
C LEU A 45 -6.03 -10.00 -24.34
N ALA A 46 -6.25 -10.77 -25.42
CA ALA A 46 -7.48 -10.73 -26.21
C ALA A 46 -8.68 -11.29 -25.43
N SER A 47 -8.45 -12.29 -24.57
CA SER A 47 -9.46 -12.74 -23.60
C SER A 47 -9.59 -11.78 -22.42
N PHE A 48 -8.55 -11.01 -22.07
CA PHE A 48 -8.54 -10.00 -20.99
C PHE A 48 -9.39 -8.76 -21.30
N GLY A 49 -9.54 -8.40 -22.57
CA GLY A 49 -10.48 -7.36 -23.01
C GLY A 49 -11.95 -7.68 -22.66
N GLY A 50 -12.29 -8.97 -22.51
CA GLY A 50 -13.58 -9.43 -21.99
C GLY A 50 -13.58 -9.77 -20.49
N LEU A 51 -12.42 -9.74 -19.83
CA LEU A 51 -12.19 -10.26 -18.47
C LEU A 51 -12.15 -9.16 -17.40
N VAL A 52 -12.44 -7.91 -17.77
CA VAL A 52 -13.06 -6.96 -16.84
C VAL A 52 -14.48 -7.43 -16.46
N ASN A 53 -15.05 -8.42 -17.17
CA ASN A 53 -16.43 -8.90 -16.96
C ASN A 53 -16.61 -10.36 -16.55
N HIS A 54 -15.57 -11.17 -16.32
CA HIS A 54 -15.77 -12.55 -15.81
C HIS A 54 -14.51 -13.14 -15.17
N ASP A 55 -14.44 -13.12 -13.84
CA ASP A 55 -13.88 -14.21 -13.01
C ASP A 55 -14.32 -14.01 -11.56
N PHE A 56 -15.61 -14.30 -11.35
CA PHE A 56 -16.22 -14.57 -10.06
C PHE A 56 -16.81 -15.99 -10.17
N LEU A 57 -16.48 -16.85 -9.21
CA LEU A 57 -16.92 -18.26 -8.99
C LEU A 57 -15.99 -19.40 -9.48
N GLY A 58 -15.24 -19.96 -8.52
CA GLY A 58 -15.42 -21.37 -8.13
C GLY A 58 -14.68 -22.46 -8.92
N LEU A 59 -13.42 -22.75 -8.54
CA LEU A 59 -12.87 -24.10 -8.65
C LEU A 59 -12.98 -24.79 -7.29
N ARG A 60 -13.85 -25.79 -7.27
CA ARG A 60 -14.17 -26.70 -6.17
C ARG A 60 -13.14 -27.83 -6.16
N ASP A 61 -12.32 -27.91 -5.12
CA ASP A 61 -11.54 -29.10 -4.81
C ASP A 61 -12.47 -30.13 -4.15
N GLU A 62 -12.80 -31.20 -4.87
CA GLU A 62 -13.30 -32.44 -4.29
C GLU A 62 -12.12 -33.32 -3.89
N HIS A 63 -11.74 -33.30 -2.61
CA HIS A 63 -11.28 -34.49 -1.89
C HIS A 63 -11.02 -34.19 -0.41
N SER A 64 -11.89 -34.69 0.47
CA SER A 64 -11.49 -35.47 1.65
C SER A 64 -12.75 -35.85 2.45
N LYS A 65 -13.18 -37.11 2.30
CA LYS A 65 -13.94 -37.83 3.33
C LYS A 65 -12.91 -38.45 4.27
N ASN A 66 -13.01 -38.19 5.57
CA ASN A 66 -13.18 -39.23 6.59
C ASN A 66 -13.17 -38.69 8.03
N ASN A 67 -14.22 -39.06 8.75
CA ASN A 67 -14.30 -39.47 10.15
C ASN A 67 -13.68 -38.61 11.26
N SER A 68 -14.55 -38.05 12.11
CA SER A 68 -14.59 -38.45 13.52
C SER A 68 -15.90 -38.05 14.18
N THR A 69 -16.53 -39.05 14.78
CA THR A 69 -17.74 -39.08 15.59
C THR A 69 -17.62 -38.36 16.95
N ALA A 70 -18.76 -37.80 17.35
CA ALA A 70 -19.31 -37.72 18.72
C ALA A 70 -18.64 -36.83 19.78
N ALA A 71 -19.38 -35.82 20.25
CA ALA A 71 -19.93 -35.81 21.61
C ALA A 71 -21.04 -34.75 21.76
N ASN A 72 -22.18 -35.20 22.28
CA ASN A 72 -23.32 -34.38 22.69
C ASN A 72 -23.00 -33.53 23.93
N LEU A 73 -23.53 -32.31 23.98
CA LEU A 73 -24.01 -31.72 25.23
C LEU A 73 -25.10 -30.67 24.94
N ARG A 74 -26.32 -31.01 25.39
CA ARG A 74 -27.50 -30.15 25.50
C ARG A 74 -27.44 -29.37 26.82
N LEU A 75 -27.86 -28.11 26.79
CA LEU A 75 -28.51 -27.30 27.86
C LEU A 75 -28.40 -25.83 27.39
N SER A 76 -29.38 -24.93 27.49
CA SER A 76 -30.83 -24.92 27.68
C SER A 76 -31.28 -23.49 27.39
N ASP A 77 -32.56 -23.33 27.12
CA ASP A 77 -33.32 -22.09 26.90
C ASP A 77 -32.91 -20.85 27.73
N GLN A 78 -32.90 -19.69 27.07
CA GLN A 78 -33.58 -18.50 27.61
C GLN A 78 -33.97 -17.48 26.53
N LYS A 79 -35.21 -17.00 26.65
CA LYS A 79 -35.95 -16.10 25.77
C LYS A 79 -35.63 -14.61 25.99
N ASP A 80 -35.88 -13.86 24.92
CA ASP A 80 -36.34 -12.46 24.82
C ASP A 80 -35.42 -11.31 25.26
N ALA A 81 -34.95 -10.52 24.29
CA ALA A 81 -35.49 -9.17 24.04
C ALA A 81 -34.90 -8.58 22.75
N SER A 82 -35.80 -8.18 21.85
CA SER A 82 -35.55 -7.53 20.58
C SER A 82 -34.87 -6.16 20.74
N ARG A 83 -33.72 -5.99 20.08
CA ARG A 83 -33.12 -4.68 19.81
C ARG A 83 -32.69 -4.64 18.36
N ILE A 84 -33.35 -3.76 17.60
CA ILE A 84 -33.06 -3.46 16.20
C ILE A 84 -31.69 -2.78 16.17
N ILE A 85 -30.68 -3.48 15.64
CA ILE A 85 -29.34 -2.96 15.36
C ILE A 85 -29.25 -2.70 13.85
N PRO A 86 -28.80 -1.53 13.38
CA PRO A 86 -28.56 -1.31 11.96
C PRO A 86 -27.28 -2.00 11.50
N GLY A 87 -27.42 -2.89 10.50
CA GLY A 87 -26.49 -3.08 9.38
C GLY A 87 -25.03 -3.42 9.69
N GLU A 88 -24.76 -4.69 9.88
CA GLU A 88 -23.44 -5.28 9.72
C GLU A 88 -23.03 -5.16 8.23
N ASN A 89 -22.04 -4.32 7.91
CA ASN A 89 -21.37 -4.35 6.60
C ASN A 89 -20.47 -5.59 6.54
N THR A 90 -21.10 -6.76 6.49
CA THR A 90 -20.48 -7.97 5.98
C THR A 90 -20.00 -7.66 4.57
N THR A 91 -18.70 -7.80 4.30
CA THR A 91 -18.25 -8.00 2.93
C THR A 91 -19.08 -9.16 2.37
N HIS A 92 -19.98 -8.85 1.43
CA HIS A 92 -20.87 -9.81 0.78
C HIS A 92 -20.07 -11.05 0.35
N ASN A 93 -20.18 -12.10 1.15
CA ASN A 93 -19.91 -13.48 0.80
C ASN A 93 -21.21 -14.27 0.94
N ASP A 94 -22.33 -13.64 0.59
CA ASP A 94 -23.56 -14.37 0.30
C ASP A 94 -23.41 -15.03 -1.06
N ALA A 95 -22.99 -16.29 -1.03
CA ALA A 95 -23.26 -17.25 -2.09
C ALA A 95 -24.76 -17.65 -2.09
N SER A 96 -25.65 -16.70 -1.90
CA SER A 96 -27.07 -16.84 -2.21
C SER A 96 -27.25 -16.46 -3.68
N ASP A 97 -27.94 -17.30 -4.46
CA ASP A 97 -28.32 -17.08 -5.86
C ASP A 97 -28.66 -15.61 -6.18
N THR A 98 -27.66 -14.79 -6.48
CA THR A 98 -27.88 -13.50 -7.12
C THR A 98 -28.42 -13.84 -8.49
N PRO A 99 -29.62 -13.35 -8.86
CA PRO A 99 -30.11 -13.55 -10.21
C PRO A 99 -29.02 -13.11 -11.17
N LYS A 100 -28.78 -13.89 -12.23
CA LYS A 100 -27.86 -13.58 -13.34
C LYS A 100 -28.33 -12.34 -14.13
N GLY A 101 -28.73 -11.27 -13.44
CA GLY A 101 -28.98 -9.96 -14.01
C GLY A 101 -27.64 -9.45 -14.48
N GLY A 102 -27.48 -9.36 -15.80
CA GLY A 102 -26.25 -8.85 -16.40
C GLY A 102 -25.90 -7.49 -15.81
N HIS A 103 -24.63 -7.34 -15.43
CA HIS A 103 -24.03 -6.07 -15.06
C HIS A 103 -24.30 -5.04 -16.15
N ARG A 104 -25.07 -3.99 -15.84
CA ARG A 104 -25.37 -2.92 -16.79
C ARG A 104 -24.18 -1.97 -16.82
N MET A 105 -23.39 -2.03 -17.88
CA MET A 105 -22.32 -1.07 -18.14
C MET A 105 -22.92 0.29 -18.55
N ILE A 106 -22.34 1.37 -18.05
CA ILE A 106 -22.71 2.75 -18.37
C ILE A 106 -21.46 3.57 -18.69
N VAL A 107 -21.64 4.63 -19.49
CA VAL A 107 -20.70 5.74 -19.59
C VAL A 107 -21.23 6.86 -18.69
N PRO A 108 -20.62 7.13 -17.53
CA PRO A 108 -21.04 8.21 -16.66
C PRO A 108 -21.11 9.54 -17.42
N ASN A 109 -22.23 10.26 -17.30
CA ASN A 109 -22.44 11.53 -17.98
C ASN A 109 -23.21 12.52 -17.10
N LEU A 110 -23.10 13.81 -17.42
CA LEU A 110 -23.77 14.87 -16.66
C LEU A 110 -25.27 14.97 -16.98
N LEU A 111 -25.71 14.54 -18.17
CA LEU A 111 -27.09 14.71 -18.62
C LEU A 111 -28.07 13.82 -17.84
N ASP A 112 -27.65 12.61 -17.48
CA ASP A 112 -28.42 11.69 -16.63
C ASP A 112 -28.04 11.75 -15.14
N GLY A 113 -27.14 12.66 -14.78
CA GLY A 113 -26.65 12.88 -13.41
C GLY A 113 -25.70 11.81 -12.87
N THR A 114 -25.38 10.75 -13.64
CA THR A 114 -24.49 9.68 -13.16
C THR A 114 -23.05 10.15 -12.91
N LEU A 115 -22.62 11.23 -13.56
CA LEU A 115 -21.30 11.84 -13.36
C LEU A 115 -21.29 12.99 -12.33
N GLN A 116 -22.46 13.49 -11.91
CA GLN A 116 -22.57 14.67 -11.07
C GLN A 116 -21.79 14.51 -9.75
N GLY A 117 -20.81 15.37 -9.52
CA GLY A 117 -19.94 15.35 -8.34
C GLY A 117 -18.89 14.22 -8.36
N LYS A 118 -18.74 13.47 -9.45
CA LYS A 118 -17.74 12.39 -9.61
C LYS A 118 -16.77 12.66 -10.76
N GLU A 119 -16.78 13.87 -11.31
CA GLU A 119 -16.04 14.28 -12.50
C GLU A 119 -14.54 14.00 -12.35
N ARG A 120 -13.96 14.34 -11.19
CA ARG A 120 -12.55 14.08 -10.91
C ARG A 120 -12.22 12.58 -10.90
N LEU A 121 -13.06 11.77 -10.27
CA LEU A 121 -12.86 10.30 -10.20
C LEU A 121 -12.97 9.67 -11.59
N TRP A 122 -13.93 10.14 -12.39
CA TRP A 122 -14.08 9.69 -13.77
C TRP A 122 -12.90 10.09 -14.64
N ASN A 123 -12.41 11.33 -14.51
CA ASN A 123 -11.20 11.79 -15.22
C ASN A 123 -9.99 10.90 -14.92
N ILE A 124 -9.84 10.46 -13.66
CA ILE A 124 -8.79 9.50 -13.28
C ILE A 124 -8.95 8.18 -14.05
N LEU A 125 -10.16 7.62 -14.14
CA LEU A 125 -10.40 6.37 -14.89
C LEU A 125 -10.16 6.55 -16.40
N GLN A 126 -10.54 7.67 -16.97
CA GLN A 126 -10.35 7.95 -18.40
C GLN A 126 -8.87 8.00 -18.80
N THR A 127 -7.97 8.43 -17.90
CA THR A 127 -6.51 8.38 -18.16
C THR A 127 -5.98 6.94 -18.38
N ARG A 128 -6.77 5.94 -18.00
CA ARG A 128 -6.47 4.51 -18.14
C ARG A 128 -7.28 3.85 -19.24
N ASN A 129 -7.82 4.65 -20.17
CA ASN A 129 -8.67 4.22 -21.27
C ASN A 129 -9.93 3.46 -20.81
N ILE A 130 -10.40 3.72 -19.58
CA ILE A 130 -11.67 3.17 -19.10
C ILE A 130 -12.79 4.04 -19.66
N THR A 131 -13.64 3.43 -20.50
CA THR A 131 -14.74 4.12 -21.18
C THR A 131 -16.11 3.83 -20.55
N GLU A 132 -16.24 2.73 -19.81
CA GLU A 132 -17.48 2.29 -19.18
C GLU A 132 -17.23 1.65 -17.81
N VAL A 133 -18.25 1.68 -16.94
CA VAL A 133 -18.25 1.09 -15.60
C VAL A 133 -19.59 0.42 -15.31
N ASP A 134 -19.60 -0.58 -14.43
CA ASP A 134 -20.86 -1.15 -13.93
C ASP A 134 -21.68 -0.08 -13.19
N ALA A 135 -22.94 0.07 -13.57
CA ALA A 135 -23.82 1.13 -13.05
C ALA A 135 -24.06 1.01 -11.54
N SER A 136 -24.27 -0.21 -11.04
CA SER A 136 -24.55 -0.45 -9.62
C SER A 136 -23.33 -0.12 -8.75
N TYR A 137 -22.15 -0.50 -9.25
CA TYR A 137 -20.88 -0.23 -8.60
C TYR A 137 -20.51 1.26 -8.68
N TRP A 138 -20.71 1.92 -9.82
CA TRP A 138 -20.50 3.36 -9.93
C TRP A 138 -21.42 4.18 -9.03
N ALA A 139 -22.66 3.74 -8.81
CA ALA A 139 -23.57 4.34 -7.84
C ALA A 139 -23.03 4.26 -6.39
N SER A 140 -22.22 3.23 -6.08
CA SER A 140 -21.56 3.08 -4.78
C SER A 140 -20.32 3.96 -4.58
N VAL A 141 -19.80 4.59 -5.65
CA VAL A 141 -18.69 5.55 -5.54
C VAL A 141 -19.22 6.83 -4.88
N PRO A 142 -18.54 7.42 -3.88
CA PRO A 142 -18.92 8.71 -3.32
C PRO A 142 -18.74 9.86 -4.31
N THR A 143 -19.44 10.97 -4.08
CA THR A 143 -19.11 12.24 -4.71
C THR A 143 -17.79 12.78 -4.15
N TRP A 144 -17.19 13.74 -4.86
CA TRP A 144 -15.97 14.41 -4.44
C TRP A 144 -16.19 15.21 -3.15
N ASP A 145 -17.35 15.84 -2.99
CA ASP A 145 -17.69 16.57 -1.76
C ASP A 145 -17.86 15.63 -0.56
N GLU A 146 -18.45 14.44 -0.76
CA GLU A 146 -18.50 13.39 0.26
C GLU A 146 -17.09 12.94 0.67
N ILE A 147 -16.20 12.71 -0.31
CA ILE A 147 -14.79 12.38 -0.06
C ILE A 147 -14.12 13.50 0.77
N LEU A 148 -14.22 14.75 0.35
CA LEU A 148 -13.59 15.87 1.05
C LEU A 148 -14.14 16.05 2.47
N THR A 149 -15.46 15.88 2.66
CA THR A 149 -16.10 15.93 3.97
C THR A 149 -15.55 14.82 4.87
N ASN A 150 -15.38 13.61 4.34
CA ASN A 150 -14.82 12.49 5.10
C ASN A 150 -13.33 12.66 5.41
N LEU A 151 -12.55 13.21 4.48
CA LEU A 151 -11.11 13.43 4.68
C LEU A 151 -10.80 14.57 5.65
N TYR A 152 -11.71 15.53 5.78
CA TYR A 152 -11.51 16.79 6.52
C TYR A 152 -12.74 17.21 7.35
N PRO A 153 -13.26 16.35 8.24
CA PRO A 153 -14.55 16.56 8.91
C PRO A 153 -14.59 17.84 9.77
N ASN A 154 -13.44 18.23 10.33
CA ASN A 154 -13.30 19.38 11.21
C ASN A 154 -12.83 20.65 10.51
N SER A 155 -12.67 20.64 9.19
CA SER A 155 -12.19 21.81 8.46
C SER A 155 -13.32 22.79 8.13
N LYS A 156 -13.72 23.58 9.14
CA LYS A 156 -14.34 24.90 8.86
C LYS A 156 -13.39 25.84 8.08
N LEU A 157 -12.15 25.42 7.86
CA LEU A 157 -11.04 26.21 7.35
C LEU A 157 -10.72 25.99 5.87
N HIS A 158 -11.24 24.93 5.22
CA HIS A 158 -10.99 24.73 3.81
C HIS A 158 -12.04 25.47 2.99
N ASN A 159 -11.67 26.68 2.56
CA ASN A 159 -12.20 27.20 1.31
C ASN A 159 -11.98 26.11 0.26
N LEU A 160 -13.04 25.64 -0.40
CA LEU A 160 -13.04 24.58 -1.42
C LEU A 160 -11.92 24.72 -2.48
N ASN A 161 -11.39 25.94 -2.66
CA ASN A 161 -10.26 26.26 -3.53
C ASN A 161 -8.86 25.86 -2.98
N THR A 162 -8.77 25.27 -1.77
CA THR A 162 -7.49 24.92 -1.10
C THR A 162 -7.40 23.47 -0.62
N SER A 163 -8.35 22.62 -1.00
CA SER A 163 -8.43 21.21 -0.56
C SER A 163 -7.39 20.35 -1.27
N GLY A 164 -6.11 20.51 -0.92
CA GLY A 164 -4.99 19.69 -1.38
C GLY A 164 -4.64 18.54 -0.43
N PRO A 165 -3.70 17.66 -0.79
CA PRO A 165 -3.20 16.62 0.10
C PRO A 165 -2.43 17.23 1.29
N ILE A 166 -2.46 16.55 2.44
CA ILE A 166 -1.65 16.92 3.60
C ILE A 166 -0.30 16.19 3.52
N ILE A 167 0.77 16.97 3.41
CA ILE A 167 2.16 16.48 3.40
C ILE A 167 2.95 17.21 4.48
N HIS A 168 3.39 16.46 5.49
CA HIS A 168 4.27 16.97 6.53
C HIS A 168 5.74 16.73 6.14
N GLY A 169 6.63 17.67 6.47
CA GLY A 169 8.07 17.56 6.18
C GLY A 169 8.53 18.24 4.89
N LEU A 170 7.66 18.95 4.17
CA LEU A 170 8.02 19.69 2.95
C LEU A 170 9.13 20.74 3.19
N GLU A 171 9.20 21.29 4.41
CA GLU A 171 10.26 22.20 4.84
C GLU A 171 11.66 21.53 4.83
N THR A 172 11.72 20.20 4.87
CA THR A 172 13.00 19.45 4.87
C THR A 172 13.53 19.16 3.46
N CYS A 173 12.73 19.43 2.41
CA CYS A 173 13.10 19.12 1.02
C CYS A 173 14.39 19.81 0.58
N ARG A 174 14.55 21.10 0.91
CA ARG A 174 15.77 21.84 0.56
C ARG A 174 17.00 21.22 1.23
N HIS A 175 16.88 20.88 2.51
CA HIS A 175 17.96 20.22 3.24
C HIS A 175 18.37 18.88 2.59
N PHE A 176 17.40 18.05 2.15
CA PHE A 176 17.71 16.82 1.41
C PHE A 176 18.46 17.07 0.09
N GLN A 177 18.00 18.06 -0.69
CA GLN A 177 18.63 18.40 -1.97
C GLN A 177 20.06 18.93 -1.77
N ASP A 178 20.30 19.68 -0.69
CA ASP A 178 21.63 20.19 -0.33
C ASP A 178 22.57 19.08 0.12
N LEU A 179 22.12 18.16 0.99
CA LEU A 179 22.90 16.98 1.43
C LEU A 179 23.40 16.12 0.25
N THR A 180 22.66 16.12 -0.84
CA THR A 180 22.92 15.30 -2.03
C THR A 180 23.39 16.12 -3.23
N SER A 181 23.72 17.40 -3.03
CA SER A 181 24.06 18.35 -4.10
C SER A 181 25.35 18.00 -4.86
N SER A 182 26.29 17.33 -4.21
CA SER A 182 27.55 16.87 -4.83
C SER A 182 27.33 15.69 -5.79
N ALA A 183 26.24 14.94 -5.65
CA ALA A 183 25.94 13.76 -6.47
C ALA A 183 24.42 13.60 -6.71
N PRO A 184 23.75 14.54 -7.41
CA PRO A 184 22.28 14.55 -7.53
C PRO A 184 21.73 13.30 -8.22
N SER A 185 22.52 12.61 -9.06
CA SER A 185 22.17 11.32 -9.67
C SER A 185 22.03 10.15 -8.68
N GLN A 186 22.49 10.31 -7.43
CA GLN A 186 22.34 9.34 -6.36
C GLN A 186 21.10 9.56 -5.50
N ARG A 187 20.41 10.71 -5.61
CA ARG A 187 19.16 10.95 -4.88
C ARG A 187 18.15 9.86 -5.14
N ARG A 188 17.60 9.33 -4.06
CA ARG A 188 16.60 8.28 -4.05
C ARG A 188 15.41 8.67 -3.22
N ILE A 189 14.24 8.14 -3.58
CA ILE A 189 13.04 8.18 -2.74
C ILE A 189 12.62 6.75 -2.42
N ALA A 190 12.13 6.53 -1.21
CA ALA A 190 11.78 5.19 -0.77
C ALA A 190 10.59 5.19 0.20
N PRO A 191 9.60 4.31 0.00
CA PRO A 191 8.49 4.17 0.94
C PRO A 191 8.93 3.67 2.32
N ALA A 192 8.32 4.24 3.35
CA ALA A 192 8.30 3.74 4.72
C ALA A 192 6.86 3.80 5.24
N GLY A 193 6.54 3.02 6.26
CA GLY A 193 5.21 2.96 6.86
C GLY A 193 5.06 1.69 7.69
N ILE A 194 4.33 1.76 8.81
CA ILE A 194 3.98 0.56 9.57
C ILE A 194 3.13 -0.39 8.71
N PHE A 195 2.91 -1.64 9.14
CA PHE A 195 2.09 -2.60 8.38
C PHE A 195 0.72 -2.02 8.00
N ASN A 196 0.14 -2.45 6.88
CA ASN A 196 -1.20 -2.03 6.41
C ASN A 196 -1.40 -0.53 6.11
N THR A 197 -0.34 0.19 5.75
CA THR A 197 -0.40 1.63 5.41
C THR A 197 -0.37 1.94 3.91
N GLY A 198 -0.24 0.92 3.05
CA GLY A 198 -0.23 1.12 1.59
C GLY A 198 1.15 1.36 0.98
N THR A 199 2.25 1.03 1.66
CA THR A 199 3.62 1.25 1.17
C THR A 199 3.90 0.64 -0.22
N ASN A 200 3.27 -0.49 -0.54
CA ASN A 200 3.39 -1.09 -1.89
C ASN A 200 2.74 -0.20 -2.95
N TYR A 201 1.57 0.38 -2.65
CA TYR A 201 0.88 1.28 -3.57
C TYR A 201 1.72 2.53 -3.85
N LEU A 202 2.26 3.15 -2.80
CA LEU A 202 3.18 4.27 -2.97
C LEU A 202 4.43 3.88 -3.78
N SER A 203 5.04 2.72 -3.52
CA SER A 203 6.21 2.27 -4.31
C SER A 203 5.91 2.23 -5.81
N VAL A 204 4.75 1.67 -6.17
CA VAL A 204 4.32 1.56 -7.57
C VAL A 204 4.03 2.95 -8.15
N LEU A 205 3.30 3.82 -7.42
CA LEU A 205 3.04 5.19 -7.85
C LEU A 205 4.34 5.94 -8.17
N LEU A 206 5.33 5.86 -7.27
CA LEU A 206 6.62 6.50 -7.47
C LEU A 206 7.35 5.90 -8.68
N GLU A 207 7.47 4.57 -8.77
CA GLU A 207 8.17 3.88 -9.86
C GLU A 207 7.72 4.33 -11.25
N TYR A 208 6.42 4.53 -11.45
CA TYR A 208 5.87 4.88 -12.76
C TYR A 208 5.85 6.38 -13.05
N ASN A 209 5.76 7.23 -12.03
CA ASN A 209 5.45 8.65 -12.21
C ASN A 209 6.56 9.60 -11.78
N CYS A 210 7.60 9.12 -11.10
CA CYS A 210 8.64 9.96 -10.54
C CYS A 210 10.01 9.66 -11.13
N GLN A 211 10.73 10.69 -11.58
CA GLN A 211 12.04 10.51 -12.18
C GLN A 211 13.08 11.48 -11.63
N ASN A 212 14.27 10.99 -11.31
CA ASN A 212 15.44 11.83 -11.09
C ASN A 212 16.12 12.10 -12.44
N PRO A 213 16.02 13.30 -13.04
CA PRO A 213 16.54 13.58 -14.38
C PRO A 213 18.06 13.39 -14.46
N HIS A 214 18.81 13.70 -13.39
CA HIS A 214 20.25 13.47 -13.34
C HIS A 214 20.61 11.99 -13.41
N ARG A 215 19.79 11.13 -12.81
CA ARG A 215 19.96 9.69 -12.87
C ARG A 215 19.59 9.12 -14.24
N VAL A 216 18.47 9.59 -14.81
CA VAL A 216 18.07 9.25 -16.18
C VAL A 216 19.19 9.55 -17.17
N ALA A 217 19.78 10.76 -17.08
CA ALA A 217 20.90 11.16 -17.91
C ALA A 217 22.13 10.25 -17.70
N LYS A 218 22.52 9.99 -16.44
CA LYS A 218 23.67 9.14 -16.08
C LYS A 218 23.56 7.71 -16.63
N PHE A 219 22.34 7.16 -16.71
CA PHE A 219 22.09 5.79 -17.16
C PHE A 219 21.45 5.70 -18.54
N HIS A 220 21.45 6.79 -19.33
CA HIS A 220 20.90 6.84 -20.69
C HIS A 220 19.47 6.29 -20.80
N GLY A 221 18.60 6.62 -19.83
CA GLY A 221 17.22 6.12 -19.78
C GLY A 221 17.04 4.65 -19.37
N ASN A 222 18.12 3.90 -19.15
CA ASN A 222 18.07 2.45 -18.84
C ASN A 222 18.13 2.13 -17.34
N ALA A 223 17.67 3.03 -16.47
CA ALA A 223 17.74 2.76 -15.02
C ALA A 223 16.67 1.72 -14.63
N LYS A 224 17.09 0.44 -14.53
CA LYS A 224 16.29 -0.79 -14.37
C LYS A 224 15.35 -0.91 -13.14
N ARG A 225 15.08 0.18 -12.43
CA ARG A 225 13.93 0.36 -11.52
C ARG A 225 13.90 1.83 -11.12
N GLY A 226 12.81 2.50 -11.51
CA GLY A 226 12.33 3.76 -10.96
C GLY A 226 13.23 4.99 -11.06
N HIS A 227 14.28 5.05 -11.89
CA HIS A 227 15.03 6.30 -12.12
C HIS A 227 15.39 7.08 -10.83
N GLY A 228 15.62 6.41 -9.70
CA GLY A 228 15.75 7.05 -8.37
C GLY A 228 14.76 6.52 -7.31
N ASN A 229 13.81 5.67 -7.67
CA ASN A 229 12.81 5.18 -6.72
C ASN A 229 13.18 3.78 -6.23
N GLU A 230 13.22 3.61 -4.92
CA GLU A 230 13.49 2.34 -4.25
C GLU A 230 12.18 1.70 -3.77
N TRP A 231 12.17 0.38 -3.68
CA TRP A 231 11.01 -0.37 -3.16
C TRP A 231 10.72 -0.10 -1.68
N GLU A 232 11.77 0.16 -0.90
CA GLU A 232 11.72 0.44 0.52
C GLU A 232 12.98 1.17 0.97
N VAL A 233 12.89 1.87 2.11
CA VAL A 233 14.06 2.46 2.77
C VAL A 233 15.11 1.38 3.13
N PRO A 234 16.42 1.72 3.20
CA PRO A 234 17.49 0.75 3.46
C PRO A 234 17.33 -0.09 4.73
N TRP A 235 16.74 0.49 5.79
CA TRP A 235 16.49 -0.21 7.06
C TRP A 235 15.18 -1.03 7.04
N GLY A 236 14.49 -1.09 5.91
CA GLY A 236 13.22 -1.80 5.69
C GLY A 236 12.00 -0.91 5.92
N LYS A 237 11.00 -0.97 5.02
CA LYS A 237 9.84 -0.06 5.03
C LYS A 237 9.00 -0.06 6.31
N HIS A 238 8.96 -1.18 7.04
CA HIS A 238 8.18 -1.31 8.27
C HIS A 238 9.01 -1.05 9.53
N THR A 239 10.32 -0.86 9.39
CA THR A 239 11.22 -0.68 10.52
C THR A 239 11.16 0.78 11.01
N PRO A 240 11.11 1.01 12.34
CA PRO A 240 11.13 2.37 12.91
C PRO A 240 12.37 3.19 12.52
N ALA A 241 12.28 4.52 12.65
CA ALA A 241 13.28 5.47 12.18
C ALA A 241 14.63 5.36 12.93
N HIS A 242 14.64 5.01 14.21
CA HIS A 242 15.88 4.91 15.00
C HIS A 242 16.86 3.82 14.51
N HIS A 243 16.39 2.91 13.65
CA HIS A 243 17.22 1.92 12.98
C HIS A 243 17.94 2.44 11.73
N ARG A 244 17.65 3.68 11.31
CA ARG A 244 18.31 4.35 10.20
C ARG A 244 19.82 4.49 10.50
N GLY A 245 20.65 3.88 9.66
CA GLY A 245 22.11 3.89 9.80
C GLY A 245 22.69 2.86 10.76
N THR A 246 21.87 2.22 11.60
CA THR A 246 22.30 1.14 12.52
C THR A 246 21.89 -0.25 12.04
N TYR A 247 20.88 -0.35 11.17
CA TYR A 247 20.45 -1.57 10.51
C TYR A 247 20.23 -1.34 9.02
N SER A 248 20.62 -2.35 8.21
CA SER A 248 20.32 -2.39 6.78
C SER A 248 19.72 -3.74 6.43
N LYS A 249 18.55 -3.71 5.80
CA LYS A 249 17.89 -4.91 5.26
C LYS A 249 18.65 -5.48 4.06
N ASN A 250 19.35 -4.64 3.32
CA ASN A 250 20.21 -5.04 2.21
C ASN A 250 21.62 -4.48 2.40
N ALA A 251 22.48 -5.26 3.03
CA ALA A 251 23.89 -4.91 3.24
C ALA A 251 24.69 -4.72 1.92
N LYS A 252 24.13 -5.12 0.76
CA LYS A 252 24.73 -4.94 -0.57
C LYS A 252 24.20 -3.71 -1.31
N ALA A 253 23.37 -2.88 -0.69
CA ALA A 253 22.96 -1.62 -1.30
C ALA A 253 24.20 -0.78 -1.61
N ASN A 254 24.31 -0.28 -2.84
CA ASN A 254 25.47 0.47 -3.33
C ASN A 254 25.26 1.99 -3.21
N TYR A 255 24.54 2.42 -2.18
CA TYR A 255 24.19 3.80 -1.92
C TYR A 255 24.06 4.04 -0.42
N ASP A 256 24.27 5.29 -0.02
CA ASP A 256 24.25 5.69 1.38
C ASP A 256 22.81 5.95 1.86
N VAL A 257 22.55 5.73 3.15
CA VAL A 257 21.27 6.02 3.80
C VAL A 257 20.89 7.51 3.76
N TRP A 258 21.88 8.41 3.61
CA TRP A 258 21.69 9.85 3.44
C TRP A 258 21.30 10.24 2.01
N GLU A 259 21.47 9.35 1.04
CA GLU A 259 21.03 9.56 -0.35
C GLU A 259 19.54 9.23 -0.55
N VAL A 260 18.85 8.74 0.49
CA VAL A 260 17.45 8.33 0.44
C VAL A 260 16.56 9.28 1.22
N LEU A 261 15.56 9.85 0.55
CA LEU A 261 14.43 10.55 1.16
C LEU A 261 13.33 9.54 1.50
N PRO A 262 13.09 9.22 2.79
CA PRO A 262 11.98 8.38 3.19
C PRO A 262 10.65 9.12 2.98
N VAL A 263 9.72 8.43 2.33
CA VAL A 263 8.33 8.87 2.17
C VAL A 263 7.45 7.96 3.04
N VAL A 264 7.09 8.47 4.20
CA VAL A 264 6.40 7.76 5.27
C VAL A 264 4.90 7.83 5.05
N LEU A 265 4.24 6.70 4.81
CA LEU A 265 2.80 6.63 4.81
C LEU A 265 2.26 6.52 6.22
N ILE A 266 1.42 7.48 6.58
CA ILE A 266 0.56 7.44 7.75
C ILE A 266 -0.88 7.16 7.31
N ARG A 267 -1.64 6.47 8.15
CA ARG A 267 -3.04 6.10 7.83
C ARG A 267 -3.91 6.48 9.02
N ASN A 268 -5.18 6.80 8.75
CA ASN A 268 -6.17 7.03 9.79
C ASN A 268 -6.09 5.87 10.82
N PRO A 269 -5.80 6.17 12.10
CA PRO A 269 -5.48 5.13 13.07
C PRO A 269 -6.64 4.16 13.31
N TYR A 270 -7.88 4.63 13.25
CA TYR A 270 -9.08 3.81 13.41
C TYR A 270 -9.22 2.82 12.24
N GLY A 271 -9.06 3.29 11.00
CA GLY A 271 -9.07 2.43 9.82
C GLY A 271 -7.89 1.46 9.78
N TRP A 272 -6.72 1.91 10.26
CA TRP A 272 -5.51 1.11 10.37
C TRP A 272 -5.66 -0.04 11.37
N MET A 273 -6.17 0.21 12.58
CA MET A 273 -6.35 -0.83 13.60
C MET A 273 -7.28 -1.96 13.12
N LYS A 274 -8.41 -1.63 12.46
CA LYS A 274 -9.25 -2.65 11.80
C LYS A 274 -8.48 -3.44 10.76
N SER A 275 -7.56 -2.80 10.04
CA SER A 275 -6.70 -3.49 9.08
C SER A 275 -5.73 -4.45 9.76
N MET A 276 -5.20 -4.09 10.92
CA MET A 276 -4.35 -4.97 11.73
C MET A 276 -5.12 -6.18 12.25
N CYS A 277 -6.39 -6.02 12.63
CA CYS A 277 -7.27 -7.14 13.00
C CYS A 277 -7.47 -8.15 11.86
N ARG A 278 -7.58 -7.67 10.62
CA ARG A 278 -7.71 -8.55 9.44
C ARG A 278 -6.39 -9.21 9.04
N ASN A 279 -5.27 -8.50 9.19
CA ASN A 279 -3.95 -9.02 8.89
C ASN A 279 -2.92 -8.40 9.83
N SER A 280 -2.56 -9.16 10.86
CA SER A 280 -1.66 -8.73 11.93
C SER A 280 -0.17 -8.78 11.54
N TYR A 281 0.18 -9.43 10.42
CA TYR A 281 1.57 -9.72 10.04
C TYR A 281 2.36 -10.33 11.20
N THR A 282 3.42 -9.66 11.64
CA THR A 282 4.29 -10.10 12.74
C THR A 282 3.86 -9.53 14.09
N ALA A 283 2.77 -8.76 14.16
CA ALA A 283 2.24 -8.25 15.41
C ALA A 283 1.35 -9.30 16.11
N THR A 284 1.46 -9.36 17.43
CA THR A 284 0.76 -10.30 18.31
C THR A 284 0.19 -9.58 19.52
N TRP A 285 -1.08 -9.84 19.83
CA TRP A 285 -1.79 -9.34 21.00
C TRP A 285 -2.96 -10.29 21.35
N ARG A 286 -3.53 -10.18 22.55
CA ARG A 286 -4.65 -11.02 22.98
C ARG A 286 -5.91 -10.67 22.19
N GLY A 287 -6.62 -11.69 21.70
CA GLY A 287 -7.86 -11.51 20.94
C GLY A 287 -7.69 -11.08 19.47
N LYS A 288 -6.48 -11.09 18.90
CA LYS A 288 -6.25 -10.62 17.53
C LYS A 288 -7.02 -11.35 16.41
N ASN A 289 -7.43 -12.58 16.68
CA ASN A 289 -8.22 -13.40 15.73
C ASN A 289 -9.73 -13.31 15.99
N ASP A 290 -10.16 -12.61 17.04
CA ASP A 290 -11.56 -12.39 17.33
C ASP A 290 -12.04 -11.14 16.57
N VAL A 291 -12.71 -11.39 15.44
CA VAL A 291 -13.20 -10.35 14.53
C VAL A 291 -14.19 -9.41 15.22
N ALA A 292 -14.99 -9.92 16.17
CA ALA A 292 -16.04 -9.15 16.83
C ALA A 292 -15.48 -8.17 17.86
N SER A 293 -14.35 -8.51 18.50
CA SER A 293 -13.79 -7.72 19.58
C SER A 293 -12.55 -6.91 19.21
N CYS A 294 -11.77 -7.35 18.21
CA CYS A 294 -10.56 -6.66 17.79
C CYS A 294 -10.86 -5.22 17.30
N PRO A 295 -10.11 -4.18 17.75
CA PRO A 295 -8.76 -4.23 18.35
C PRO A 295 -8.63 -4.24 19.88
N GLN A 296 -9.71 -4.39 20.68
CA GLN A 296 -9.73 -4.30 22.17
C GLN A 296 -8.49 -3.63 22.78
N LEU A 297 -8.49 -2.31 22.96
CA LEU A 297 -7.30 -1.60 23.46
C LEU A 297 -6.98 -1.89 24.94
N ARG A 298 -7.99 -2.32 25.71
CA ARG A 298 -7.87 -2.79 27.08
C ARG A 298 -8.62 -4.10 27.28
N ILE A 299 -8.11 -4.94 28.17
CA ILE A 299 -8.75 -6.17 28.63
C ILE A 299 -8.66 -6.20 30.15
N ASP A 300 -9.79 -6.36 30.83
CA ASP A 300 -9.87 -6.41 32.30
C ASP A 300 -9.24 -5.18 32.98
N GLY A 301 -9.41 -4.00 32.35
CA GLY A 301 -8.86 -2.72 32.82
C GLY A 301 -7.37 -2.50 32.53
N GLN A 302 -6.65 -3.51 32.03
CA GLN A 302 -5.24 -3.42 31.64
C GLN A 302 -5.08 -3.16 30.15
N TRP A 303 -3.94 -2.60 29.73
CA TRP A 303 -3.66 -2.43 28.31
C TRP A 303 -3.50 -3.77 27.60
N ASN A 304 -4.03 -3.90 26.39
CA ASN A 304 -3.87 -5.10 25.57
C ASN A 304 -2.54 -5.03 24.81
N GLU A 305 -1.48 -5.48 25.48
CA GLU A 305 -0.10 -5.39 25.00
C GLU A 305 0.09 -5.99 23.61
N VAL A 306 0.96 -5.34 22.83
CA VAL A 306 1.29 -5.70 21.45
C VAL A 306 2.79 -5.91 21.32
N ASP A 307 3.18 -7.13 20.96
CA ASP A 307 4.54 -7.43 20.53
C ASP A 307 4.62 -7.42 19.01
N VAL A 308 5.70 -6.88 18.46
CA VAL A 308 5.90 -6.76 17.01
C VAL A 308 7.31 -7.15 16.66
N LYS A 309 7.48 -8.06 15.71
CA LYS A 309 8.80 -8.39 15.16
C LYS A 309 9.09 -7.56 13.90
N PHE A 310 10.05 -6.65 13.99
CA PHE A 310 10.65 -5.96 12.84
C PHE A 310 11.91 -6.68 12.37
N GLY A 311 12.55 -6.18 11.30
CA GLY A 311 13.80 -6.74 10.79
C GLY A 311 14.90 -6.83 11.86
N PRO A 312 15.19 -5.74 12.61
CA PRO A 312 16.26 -5.71 13.61
C PRO A 312 15.96 -6.49 14.90
N GLY A 313 14.69 -6.72 15.24
CA GLY A 313 14.30 -7.30 16.52
C GLY A 313 12.82 -7.15 16.84
N SER A 314 12.46 -7.53 18.06
CA SER A 314 11.09 -7.37 18.58
C SER A 314 10.95 -6.07 19.37
N THR A 315 9.81 -5.41 19.25
CA THR A 315 9.39 -4.28 20.07
C THR A 315 8.12 -4.62 20.83
N HIS A 316 7.92 -3.93 21.95
CA HIS A 316 6.77 -4.12 22.82
C HIS A 316 6.05 -2.79 23.00
N HIS A 317 4.72 -2.82 22.92
CA HIS A 317 3.86 -1.64 23.01
C HIS A 317 2.67 -1.94 23.92
N LYS A 318 2.19 -0.92 24.64
CA LYS A 318 1.07 -1.10 25.58
C LYS A 318 -0.23 -1.51 24.87
N SER A 319 -0.50 -0.99 23.68
CA SER A 319 -1.66 -1.38 22.86
C SER A 319 -1.42 -1.07 21.38
N LEU A 320 -2.35 -1.46 20.50
CA LEU A 320 -2.28 -1.11 19.07
C LEU A 320 -2.23 0.41 18.85
N ALA A 321 -2.97 1.18 19.66
CA ALA A 321 -2.94 2.64 19.59
C ALA A 321 -1.57 3.20 20.02
N HIS A 322 -0.93 2.63 21.05
CA HIS A 322 0.44 2.99 21.42
C HIS A 322 1.44 2.60 20.33
N MET A 323 1.33 1.43 19.72
CA MET A 323 2.18 1.03 18.59
C MET A 323 2.11 2.04 17.44
N TRP A 324 0.92 2.55 17.12
CA TRP A 324 0.74 3.61 16.11
C TRP A 324 1.50 4.88 16.52
N ASN A 325 1.27 5.39 17.75
CA ASN A 325 1.94 6.59 18.25
C ASN A 325 3.47 6.43 18.28
N ASP A 326 3.95 5.30 18.78
CA ASP A 326 5.38 5.03 18.98
C ASP A 326 6.10 5.04 17.63
N TRP A 327 5.57 4.31 16.65
CA TRP A 327 6.19 4.16 15.35
C TRP A 327 6.19 5.48 14.56
N TYR A 328 5.06 6.19 14.51
CA TYR A 328 4.99 7.47 13.79
C TYR A 328 5.69 8.59 14.54
N GLY A 329 5.70 8.58 15.87
CA GLY A 329 6.38 9.56 16.69
C GLY A 329 7.86 9.67 16.33
N GLU A 330 8.52 8.56 15.99
CA GLU A 330 9.91 8.60 15.55
C GLU A 330 10.12 9.40 14.27
N TYR A 331 9.18 9.33 13.32
CA TYR A 331 9.19 10.12 12.09
C TYR A 331 8.50 11.47 12.24
N PHE A 332 7.65 11.71 13.23
CA PHE A 332 6.91 12.96 13.30
C PHE A 332 7.74 14.06 13.97
N TYR A 333 8.32 13.74 15.12
CA TYR A 333 8.99 14.74 15.95
C TYR A 333 10.38 15.11 15.40
N ASN A 334 10.61 16.41 15.18
CA ASN A 334 11.88 16.99 14.73
C ASN A 334 12.69 17.49 15.94
N ASN A 335 14.01 17.23 15.99
CA ASN A 335 14.88 17.85 17.01
C ASN A 335 15.18 19.34 16.74
N TYR A 336 14.79 19.84 15.57
CA TYR A 336 15.32 21.12 15.07
C TYR A 336 14.84 22.34 15.87
N SER A 337 13.87 22.18 16.79
CA SER A 337 13.38 23.28 17.65
C SER A 337 13.90 23.26 19.09
N MET A 338 14.78 22.34 19.49
CA MET A 338 15.25 22.26 20.89
C MET A 338 16.38 23.23 21.25
N ASN A 339 16.74 24.17 20.38
CA ASN A 339 17.57 25.33 20.78
C ASN A 339 16.73 26.48 21.36
N GLU A 340 15.39 26.35 21.41
CA GLU A 340 14.52 27.34 22.04
C GLU A 340 14.23 26.90 23.49
N THR A 341 14.94 27.53 24.43
CA THR A 341 14.84 27.41 25.90
C THR A 341 13.49 27.87 26.45
N THR A 342 12.37 27.43 25.86
CA THR A 342 11.06 27.52 26.50
C THR A 342 10.95 26.39 27.51
N THR A 343 11.45 26.65 28.70
CA THR A 343 11.05 25.93 29.93
C THR A 343 9.56 26.15 30.12
N ILE A 344 8.73 25.26 29.56
CA ILE A 344 7.33 25.16 29.93
C ILE A 344 7.30 24.52 31.33
N GLU A 345 7.46 25.36 32.36
CA GLU A 345 7.17 25.01 33.74
C GLU A 345 5.66 24.81 33.87
N GLY A 346 5.18 23.56 33.82
CA GLY A 346 3.76 23.29 34.05
C GLY A 346 3.25 21.87 33.83
N ASP A 347 3.96 21.00 33.10
CA ASP A 347 3.44 19.65 32.80
C ASP A 347 4.37 18.53 33.29
N SER A 348 4.55 18.48 34.61
CA SER A 348 5.34 17.46 35.29
C SER A 348 4.72 16.06 35.26
N GLN A 349 3.51 15.87 34.72
CA GLN A 349 2.87 14.55 34.60
C GLN A 349 3.09 13.85 33.25
N ARG A 350 3.63 14.53 32.23
CA ARG A 350 4.08 13.87 30.97
C ARG A 350 5.52 13.33 31.02
N GLN A 351 6.22 13.48 32.15
CA GLN A 351 7.61 13.05 32.33
C GLN A 351 7.83 11.52 32.39
N GLY A 352 6.76 10.70 32.39
CA GLY A 352 6.86 9.24 32.39
C GLY A 352 7.20 8.60 31.04
N MET A 353 7.26 9.38 29.96
CA MET A 353 7.77 8.94 28.67
C MET A 353 8.83 9.95 28.22
N GLY A 354 10.05 9.80 28.77
CA GLY A 354 11.27 10.46 28.31
C GLY A 354 11.63 10.04 26.89
N ARG A 355 10.79 10.44 25.94
CA ARG A 355 10.81 10.03 24.56
C ARG A 355 11.56 11.09 23.77
N ASN A 356 12.88 10.93 23.71
CA ASN A 356 13.74 11.72 22.83
C ASN A 356 13.59 11.25 21.38
N TRP A 357 12.35 11.18 20.87
CA TRP A 357 12.06 10.81 19.49
C TRP A 357 12.39 12.01 18.63
N THR A 358 13.49 11.92 17.93
CA THR A 358 13.82 12.94 16.96
C THR A 358 14.24 12.28 15.67
N SER A 359 13.65 12.73 14.56
CA SER A 359 14.10 12.41 13.22
C SER A 359 14.97 13.58 12.74
N PRO A 360 16.30 13.57 12.96
CA PRO A 360 17.19 14.65 12.54
C PRO A 360 17.49 14.63 11.03
N PHE A 361 16.59 14.08 10.23
CA PHE A 361 16.79 13.85 8.80
C PHE A 361 15.58 14.25 7.97
N PRO A 362 15.80 14.66 6.70
CA PRO A 362 14.72 14.96 5.78
C PRO A 362 13.80 13.78 5.52
N ARG A 363 12.51 14.03 5.46
CA ARG A 363 11.47 13.03 5.20
C ARG A 363 10.17 13.70 4.82
N LEU A 364 9.29 12.92 4.21
CA LEU A 364 7.90 13.32 4.01
C LEU A 364 6.99 12.36 4.77
N MET A 365 5.95 12.86 5.42
CA MET A 365 4.88 12.04 5.97
C MET A 365 3.57 12.38 5.27
N ILE A 366 2.89 11.37 4.74
CA ILE A 366 1.77 11.52 3.81
C ILE A 366 0.65 10.57 4.18
N ARG A 367 -0.59 11.05 4.12
CA ARG A 367 -1.75 10.20 4.39
C ARG A 367 -1.94 9.15 3.30
N PHE A 368 -2.25 7.94 3.70
CA PHE A 368 -2.67 6.86 2.80
C PHE A 368 -3.91 7.27 1.98
N GLU A 369 -4.80 8.03 2.61
CA GLU A 369 -5.99 8.55 1.95
C GLU A 369 -5.61 9.56 0.84
N ASP A 370 -4.60 10.40 1.06
CA ASP A 370 -4.15 11.37 0.06
C ASP A 370 -3.51 10.70 -1.15
N ILE A 371 -2.78 9.60 -0.98
CA ILE A 371 -2.29 8.85 -2.16
C ILE A 371 -3.41 8.13 -2.93
N THR A 372 -4.60 8.01 -2.34
CA THR A 372 -5.77 7.38 -2.96
C THR A 372 -6.63 8.39 -3.74
N PHE A 373 -6.78 9.61 -3.22
CA PHE A 373 -7.65 10.66 -3.78
C PHE A 373 -6.89 11.79 -4.50
N PHE A 374 -5.63 12.00 -4.15
CA PHE A 374 -4.71 12.99 -4.73
C PHE A 374 -3.38 12.35 -5.21
N PRO A 375 -3.39 11.20 -5.90
CA PRO A 375 -2.15 10.51 -6.26
C PRO A 375 -1.23 11.37 -7.15
N TYR A 376 -1.81 12.18 -8.04
CA TYR A 376 -1.05 13.09 -8.91
C TYR A 376 -0.34 14.17 -8.07
N GLU A 377 -1.10 14.92 -7.27
CA GLU A 377 -0.61 16.06 -6.49
C GLU A 377 0.41 15.62 -5.43
N VAL A 378 0.15 14.47 -4.79
CA VAL A 378 1.11 13.89 -3.85
C VAL A 378 2.41 13.51 -4.56
N THR A 379 2.32 12.77 -5.66
CA THR A 379 3.51 12.27 -6.35
C THR A 379 4.35 13.43 -6.90
N GLN A 380 3.70 14.46 -7.46
CA GLN A 380 4.37 15.68 -7.92
C GLN A 380 5.17 16.35 -6.80
N GLN A 381 4.58 16.50 -5.61
CA GLN A 381 5.26 17.11 -4.47
C GLN A 381 6.43 16.26 -3.96
N ILE A 382 6.26 14.93 -3.89
CA ILE A 382 7.35 14.01 -3.55
C ILE A 382 8.52 14.15 -4.54
N CYS A 383 8.22 14.14 -5.84
CA CYS A 383 9.25 14.24 -6.88
C CYS A 383 9.99 15.56 -6.79
N SER A 384 9.27 16.66 -6.70
CA SER A 384 9.87 18.00 -6.57
C SER A 384 10.75 18.10 -5.31
N CYS A 385 10.27 17.57 -4.19
CA CYS A 385 11.03 17.51 -2.93
C CYS A 385 12.37 16.81 -3.10
N ALA A 386 12.39 15.68 -3.82
CA ALA A 386 13.60 14.92 -4.09
C ALA A 386 14.50 15.51 -5.20
N GLY A 387 14.14 16.66 -5.77
CA GLY A 387 14.83 17.25 -6.93
C GLY A 387 14.61 16.44 -8.22
N GLY A 388 13.55 15.66 -8.27
CA GLY A 388 13.06 14.95 -9.44
C GLY A 388 11.98 15.74 -10.18
N VAL A 389 11.45 15.12 -11.23
CA VAL A 389 10.33 15.62 -12.03
C VAL A 389 9.24 14.57 -12.10
N LEU A 390 7.99 15.02 -12.22
CA LEU A 390 6.90 14.15 -12.58
C LEU A 390 7.14 13.70 -14.03
N GLY A 391 7.26 12.40 -14.26
CA GLY A 391 7.65 11.88 -15.56
C GLY A 391 7.26 10.42 -15.71
N HIS A 392 6.68 10.12 -16.87
CA HIS A 392 6.26 8.78 -17.24
C HIS A 392 7.43 7.94 -17.74
N ARG A 393 7.48 6.67 -17.35
CA ARG A 393 8.46 5.73 -17.86
C ARG A 393 8.22 5.45 -19.35
N SER A 394 9.22 5.69 -20.20
CA SER A 394 9.08 5.49 -21.65
C SER A 394 8.79 4.04 -22.06
N ASP A 395 9.10 3.06 -21.19
CA ASP A 395 8.83 1.64 -21.44
C ASP A 395 7.45 1.19 -20.97
N ASP A 396 6.71 2.04 -20.25
CA ASP A 396 5.36 1.74 -19.83
C ASP A 396 4.36 2.10 -20.93
N LYS A 397 3.72 1.06 -21.45
CA LYS A 397 2.78 1.11 -22.58
C LYS A 397 1.33 1.24 -22.14
N ASP A 398 1.06 1.22 -20.85
CA ASP A 398 -0.30 1.21 -20.33
C ASP A 398 -1.00 2.57 -20.40
N VAL A 399 -0.21 3.66 -20.49
CA VAL A 399 -0.72 5.03 -20.58
C VAL A 399 -0.01 5.80 -21.69
N SER A 400 -0.60 6.90 -22.16
CA SER A 400 0.04 7.73 -23.16
C SER A 400 1.33 8.36 -22.60
N ASN A 401 2.29 8.62 -23.47
CA ASN A 401 3.46 9.41 -23.10
C ASN A 401 3.03 10.71 -22.39
N ASP A 402 3.77 11.07 -21.34
CA ASP A 402 3.55 12.26 -20.51
C ASP A 402 2.25 12.29 -19.68
N SER A 403 1.48 11.19 -19.65
CA SER A 403 0.35 11.06 -18.74
C SER A 403 0.74 10.43 -17.40
N PHE A 404 -0.02 10.75 -16.36
CA PHE A 404 0.17 10.16 -15.04
C PHE A 404 -0.40 8.74 -15.01
N HIS A 405 0.42 7.77 -14.61
CA HIS A 405 0.01 6.39 -14.38
C HIS A 405 -0.72 6.27 -13.05
N TYR A 406 -2.04 6.17 -13.11
CA TYR A 406 -2.87 5.77 -11.98
C TYR A 406 -2.88 4.25 -11.82
N VAL A 407 -2.57 3.77 -10.61
CA VAL A 407 -2.63 2.33 -10.29
C VAL A 407 -4.08 1.94 -10.01
N VAL A 408 -4.80 1.48 -11.05
CA VAL A 408 -6.22 1.11 -10.93
C VAL A 408 -6.39 -0.29 -10.32
N ARG A 409 -5.46 -1.19 -10.61
CA ARG A 409 -5.46 -2.56 -10.08
C ARG A 409 -4.85 -2.60 -8.69
N SER A 410 -5.07 -3.68 -7.95
CA SER A 410 -4.44 -3.78 -6.64
C SER A 410 -2.91 -3.82 -6.74
N ALA A 411 -2.25 -2.94 -5.99
CA ALA A 411 -0.78 -2.92 -5.86
C ALA A 411 -0.23 -4.09 -5.02
N LYS A 412 -1.09 -4.93 -4.45
CA LYS A 412 -0.70 -6.15 -3.76
C LYS A 412 -0.56 -7.27 -4.79
N THR A 413 0.67 -7.59 -5.18
CA THR A 413 1.00 -8.72 -6.06
C THR A 413 1.70 -9.83 -5.26
N GLY A 414 1.53 -11.10 -5.66
CA GLY A 414 2.13 -12.27 -5.00
C GLY A 414 1.27 -12.95 -3.92
N ASP A 415 1.67 -14.14 -3.50
CA ASP A 415 0.84 -15.07 -2.69
C ASP A 415 0.65 -14.62 -1.23
N GLY A 416 1.56 -13.80 -0.70
CA GLY A 416 1.51 -13.29 0.68
C GLY A 416 0.40 -12.27 0.98
N HIS A 417 -0.48 -11.99 0.02
CA HIS A 417 -1.53 -10.97 0.13
C HIS A 417 -2.97 -11.52 0.03
N GLY A 418 -3.12 -12.85 0.14
CA GLY A 418 -4.42 -13.52 0.02
C GLY A 418 -4.95 -13.56 -1.43
N PRO A 419 -6.16 -14.11 -1.64
CA PRO A 419 -6.78 -14.24 -2.96
C PRO A 419 -6.92 -12.90 -3.69
N THR A 420 -6.77 -12.88 -5.01
CA THR A 420 -6.91 -11.66 -5.84
C THR A 420 -8.26 -10.97 -5.65
N SER A 421 -9.32 -11.74 -5.46
CA SER A 421 -10.68 -11.25 -5.18
C SER A 421 -10.78 -10.42 -3.89
N HIS A 422 -9.86 -10.60 -2.94
CA HIS A 422 -9.85 -9.86 -1.67
C HIS A 422 -8.95 -8.61 -1.73
N ARG A 423 -8.40 -8.29 -2.90
CA ARG A 423 -7.47 -7.18 -3.08
C ARG A 423 -8.21 -5.99 -3.67
N ASN A 424 -8.30 -4.92 -2.89
CA ASN A 424 -8.94 -3.69 -3.35
C ASN A 424 -8.17 -3.09 -4.53
N GLY A 425 -8.90 -2.78 -5.61
CA GLY A 425 -8.47 -1.84 -6.64
C GLY A 425 -8.66 -0.39 -6.21
N LEU A 426 -8.49 0.53 -7.15
CA LEU A 426 -8.63 1.96 -6.93
C LEU A 426 -10.08 2.35 -6.61
N ILE A 427 -11.05 1.85 -7.38
CA ILE A 427 -12.47 2.16 -7.16
C ILE A 427 -12.94 1.59 -5.82
N ASP A 428 -12.54 0.36 -5.46
CA ASP A 428 -12.83 -0.22 -4.14
C ASP A 428 -12.28 0.65 -3.02
N SER A 429 -11.10 1.24 -3.22
CA SER A 429 -10.48 2.14 -2.26
C SER A 429 -11.26 3.45 -2.15
N TRP A 430 -11.80 3.99 -3.24
CA TRP A 430 -12.68 5.17 -3.18
C TRP A 430 -13.95 4.90 -2.41
N VAL A 431 -14.62 3.78 -2.70
CA VAL A 431 -15.85 3.37 -2.00
C VAL A 431 -15.57 3.19 -0.51
N ARG A 432 -14.50 2.48 -0.18
CA ARG A 432 -14.15 2.12 1.19
C ARG A 432 -13.68 3.30 2.03
N TYR A 433 -12.85 4.18 1.48
CA TYR A 433 -12.19 5.25 2.24
C TYR A 433 -12.82 6.62 2.03
N GLY A 434 -13.75 6.76 1.08
CA GLY A 434 -14.36 8.05 0.74
C GLY A 434 -15.71 8.29 1.39
N ARG A 435 -16.37 7.27 1.96
CA ARG A 435 -17.74 7.40 2.50
C ARG A 435 -17.86 7.38 4.01
N VAL A 436 -17.17 6.45 4.65
CA VAL A 436 -17.42 6.11 6.04
C VAL A 436 -16.24 6.56 6.89
N ASP A 437 -16.52 7.37 7.90
CA ASP A 437 -15.55 7.65 8.94
C ASP A 437 -15.28 6.33 9.68
N PRO A 438 -14.04 5.81 9.67
CA PRO A 438 -13.72 4.56 10.34
C PRO A 438 -14.01 4.56 11.84
N LYS A 439 -14.17 5.73 12.49
CA LYS A 439 -14.63 5.82 13.89
C LYS A 439 -16.02 5.20 14.09
N THR A 440 -16.90 5.30 13.09
CA THR A 440 -18.27 4.76 13.17
C THR A 440 -18.33 3.24 13.27
N GLU A 441 -17.24 2.54 12.96
CA GLU A 441 -17.13 1.07 13.08
C GLU A 441 -16.78 0.59 14.51
N TYR A 442 -16.71 1.50 15.48
CA TYR A 442 -16.31 1.22 16.85
C TYR A 442 -17.44 1.51 17.83
N LYS A 443 -17.42 0.78 18.95
CA LYS A 443 -18.26 1.11 20.11
C LYS A 443 -17.69 2.35 20.81
N GLU A 444 -18.58 3.13 21.41
CA GLU A 444 -18.26 4.40 22.08
C GLU A 444 -17.16 4.27 23.16
N ASP A 445 -17.19 3.19 23.94
CA ASP A 445 -16.19 2.92 24.98
C ASP A 445 -14.79 2.67 24.40
N VAL A 446 -14.72 1.98 23.26
CA VAL A 446 -13.46 1.74 22.56
C VAL A 446 -12.93 3.04 21.93
N LEU A 447 -13.82 3.86 21.36
CA LEU A 447 -13.45 5.16 20.80
C LEU A 447 -12.86 6.07 21.88
N LYS A 448 -13.52 6.19 23.03
CA LYS A 448 -13.04 7.00 24.14
C LYS A 448 -11.63 6.59 24.59
N VAL A 449 -11.39 5.29 24.77
CA VAL A 449 -10.06 4.79 25.14
C VAL A 449 -9.02 5.07 24.05
N ALA A 450 -9.41 4.99 22.78
CA ALA A 450 -8.51 5.29 21.67
C ALA A 450 -8.14 6.79 21.62
N GLU A 451 -9.12 7.67 21.80
CA GLU A 451 -8.93 9.14 21.84
C GLU A 451 -8.09 9.59 23.04
N GLU A 452 -8.18 8.90 24.18
CA GLU A 452 -7.32 9.12 25.35
C GLU A 452 -5.84 8.77 25.07
N VAL A 453 -5.58 7.85 24.13
CA VAL A 453 -4.23 7.34 23.85
C VAL A 453 -3.58 8.03 22.67
N PHE A 454 -4.33 8.27 21.59
CA PHE A 454 -3.75 8.79 20.37
C PHE A 454 -3.10 10.15 20.56
N ASP A 455 -1.98 10.35 19.88
CA ASP A 455 -1.26 11.61 19.90
C ASP A 455 -2.11 12.71 19.22
N SER A 456 -2.65 13.62 20.03
CA SER A 456 -3.54 14.68 19.56
C SER A 456 -2.88 15.60 18.53
N LEU A 457 -1.56 15.80 18.61
CA LEU A 457 -0.84 16.66 17.66
C LEU A 457 -0.74 15.97 16.31
N MET A 458 -0.41 14.67 16.27
CA MET A 458 -0.43 13.90 15.02
C MET A 458 -1.85 13.81 14.44
N LEU A 459 -2.86 13.50 15.25
CA LEU A 459 -4.25 13.47 14.79
C LEU A 459 -4.68 14.80 14.17
N LYS A 460 -4.39 15.92 14.83
CA LYS A 460 -4.68 17.25 14.30
C LYS A 460 -3.92 17.55 13.02
N THR A 461 -2.62 17.23 12.98
CA THR A 461 -1.75 17.53 11.83
C THR A 461 -2.22 16.81 10.56
N PHE A 462 -2.69 15.57 10.68
CA PHE A 462 -3.17 14.77 9.54
C PHE A 462 -4.69 14.77 9.37
N GLY A 463 -5.42 15.60 10.13
CA GLY A 463 -6.88 15.69 10.02
C GLY A 463 -7.63 14.41 10.41
N TYR A 464 -7.08 13.61 11.33
CA TYR A 464 -7.71 12.40 11.87
C TYR A 464 -8.39 12.62 13.24
N GLY A 465 -8.32 13.86 13.76
CA GLY A 465 -8.90 14.28 15.04
C GLY A 465 -10.41 14.25 15.03
#